data_AF-A0A934RNH4-F1
#
_entry.id   AF-A0A934RNH4-F1
#
_cell.length_a   1.000
_cell.length_b   1.000
_cell.length_c   1.000
_cell.angle_alpha   90.00
_cell.angle_beta   90.00
_cell.angle_gamma   90.00
#
_symmetry.space_group_name_H-M   'P 1'
#
loop_
_entity.id
_entity.type
_entity.pdbx_description
1 polymer ?
#
loop_
_entity_poly.entity_id
_entity_poly.type
_entity_poly.pdbx_seq_one_letter_code
_entity_poly.pdbx_strand_id
1 'polypeptide(L)'
;MATAYIETTIPSLYCGRPARRLIEAARQNLTKIWWDEQRQEFNLVCSQTVLDECSLGDPAMAAKRLEFLAEIPLLELTDEVATIAQALLSKQIIPTKAADDAIHIAVASVHQIDFLVTWNCKHLANPRNWRRISDCLAEFNYRASVICTPEDLLGDDN
;
A
#
# COMPACT_ATOMS: atom_id res chain seq x y z
N MET A 1 12.58 -12.45 7.36
CA MET A 1 12.16 -11.73 6.15
C MET A 1 11.41 -10.49 6.61
N ALA A 2 11.64 -9.37 5.94
CA ALA A 2 10.89 -8.15 6.23
C ALA A 2 9.43 -8.32 5.82
N THR A 3 8.54 -7.53 6.41
CA THR A 3 7.11 -7.52 6.13
C THR A 3 6.77 -6.44 5.10
N ALA A 4 5.91 -6.77 4.14
CA ALA A 4 5.48 -5.82 3.11
C ALA A 4 3.95 -5.78 3.04
N TYR A 5 3.38 -4.62 3.36
CA TYR A 5 1.97 -4.34 3.20
C TYR A 5 1.69 -3.96 1.76
N ILE A 6 0.88 -4.78 1.10
CA ILE A 6 0.46 -4.60 -0.30
C ILE A 6 -0.83 -3.78 -0.32
N GLU A 7 -0.74 -2.53 -0.77
CA GLU A 7 -1.94 -1.73 -1.05
C GLU A 7 -2.46 -1.91 -2.48
N THR A 8 -3.71 -1.53 -2.71
CA THR A 8 -4.53 -1.68 -3.92
C THR A 8 -3.87 -1.33 -5.26
N THR A 9 -2.96 -0.35 -5.35
CA THR A 9 -2.33 -0.04 -6.64
C THR A 9 -1.46 -1.18 -7.16
N ILE A 10 -0.90 -2.02 -6.29
CA ILE A 10 -0.08 -3.16 -6.66
C ILE A 10 -0.89 -4.22 -7.43
N PRO A 11 -1.97 -4.82 -6.88
CA PRO A 11 -2.82 -5.74 -7.64
C PRO A 11 -3.45 -5.05 -8.85
N SER A 12 -3.77 -3.75 -8.76
CA SER A 12 -4.36 -3.00 -9.89
C SER A 12 -3.42 -2.88 -11.09
N LEU A 13 -2.14 -2.60 -10.86
CA LEU A 13 -1.12 -2.49 -11.91
C LEU A 13 -0.65 -3.87 -12.40
N TYR A 14 -0.57 -4.85 -11.50
CA TYR A 14 -0.21 -6.21 -11.88
C TYR A 14 -1.27 -6.83 -12.81
N CYS A 15 -2.53 -6.88 -12.37
CA CYS A 15 -3.63 -7.49 -13.10
C CYS A 15 -4.17 -6.61 -14.25
N GLY A 16 -3.83 -5.32 -14.24
CA GLY A 16 -4.30 -4.31 -15.19
C GLY A 16 -4.08 -4.68 -16.66
N ARG A 17 -5.00 -4.24 -17.53
CA ARG A 17 -4.80 -4.32 -18.98
C ARG A 17 -3.54 -3.51 -19.36
N PRO A 18 -2.77 -3.92 -20.38
CA PRO A 18 -1.60 -3.16 -20.83
C PRO A 18 -1.92 -1.68 -21.03
N ALA A 19 -1.21 -0.83 -20.29
CA ALA A 19 -1.42 0.61 -20.33
C ALA A 19 -0.90 1.20 -21.66
N ARG A 20 -1.62 2.18 -22.19
CA ARG A 20 -1.20 2.91 -23.40
C ARG A 20 -0.23 4.05 -23.11
N ARG A 21 -0.24 4.56 -21.89
CA ARG A 21 0.63 5.67 -21.45
C ARG A 21 1.95 5.09 -20.96
N LEU A 22 3.06 5.64 -21.45
CA LEU A 22 4.41 5.11 -21.19
C LEU A 22 4.72 4.97 -19.70
N ILE A 23 4.43 6.00 -18.89
CA ILE A 23 4.71 5.97 -17.44
C ILE A 23 3.89 4.90 -16.73
N GLU A 24 2.63 4.72 -17.11
CA GLU A 24 1.76 3.70 -16.51
C GLU A 24 2.19 2.30 -16.93
N ALA A 25 2.59 2.12 -18.20
CA ALA A 25 3.15 0.87 -18.69
C ALA A 25 4.46 0.50 -17.98
N ALA A 26 5.34 1.47 -17.72
CA ALA A 26 6.55 1.26 -16.94
C ALA A 26 6.23 0.79 -15.51
N ARG A 27 5.28 1.45 -14.82
CA ARG A 27 4.84 1.02 -13.48
C ARG A 27 4.25 -0.38 -13.47
N GLN A 28 3.44 -0.73 -14.48
CA GLN A 28 2.92 -2.09 -14.64
C GLN A 28 4.04 -3.12 -14.81
N ASN A 29 5.09 -2.77 -15.55
CA ASN A 29 6.23 -3.65 -15.78
C ASN A 29 7.07 -3.81 -14.51
N LEU A 30 7.45 -2.72 -13.84
CA LEU A 30 8.19 -2.75 -12.57
C LEU A 30 7.43 -3.51 -11.48
N THR A 31 6.11 -3.34 -11.40
CA THR A 31 5.27 -4.11 -10.47
C THR A 31 5.33 -5.61 -10.77
N LYS A 32 5.33 -6.00 -12.05
CA LYS A 32 5.42 -7.42 -12.45
C LYS A 32 6.79 -7.99 -12.13
N ILE A 33 7.87 -7.30 -12.48
CA ILE A 33 9.24 -7.73 -12.19
C ILE A 33 9.40 -7.97 -10.68
N TRP A 34 9.09 -6.96 -9.86
CA TRP A 34 9.21 -7.09 -8.41
C TRP A 34 8.35 -8.24 -7.85
N TRP A 35 7.10 -8.35 -8.32
CA TRP A 35 6.20 -9.40 -7.85
C TRP A 35 6.66 -10.80 -8.24
N ASP A 36 7.07 -11.00 -9.49
CA ASP A 36 7.38 -12.32 -10.02
C ASP A 36 8.76 -12.80 -9.55
N GLU A 37 9.70 -11.88 -9.32
CA GLU A 37 11.10 -12.20 -9.03
C GLU A 37 11.50 -12.05 -7.56
N GLN A 38 10.99 -11.01 -6.86
CA GLN A 38 11.54 -10.61 -5.55
C GLN A 38 10.53 -10.67 -4.39
N ARG A 39 9.23 -10.85 -4.64
CA ARG A 39 8.22 -10.85 -3.58
C ARG A 39 8.46 -11.90 -2.48
N GLN A 40 9.14 -12.99 -2.82
CA GLN A 40 9.43 -14.11 -1.91
C GLN A 40 10.42 -13.74 -0.81
N GLU A 41 11.12 -12.62 -0.95
CA GLU A 41 12.02 -12.08 0.08
C GLU A 41 11.26 -11.41 1.24
N PHE A 42 9.94 -11.23 1.07
CA PHE A 42 9.08 -10.52 1.99
C PHE A 42 7.93 -11.40 2.48
N ASN A 43 7.54 -11.18 3.74
CA ASN A 43 6.29 -11.66 4.27
C ASN A 43 5.18 -10.70 3.85
N LEU A 44 4.44 -11.05 2.80
CA LEU A 44 3.39 -10.21 2.24
C LEU A 44 2.13 -10.24 3.12
N VAL A 45 1.53 -9.08 3.31
CA VAL A 45 0.25 -8.92 4.02
C VAL A 45 -0.59 -7.83 3.36
N CYS A 46 -1.90 -7.84 3.55
CA CYS A 46 -2.77 -6.72 3.19
C CYS A 46 -3.90 -6.57 4.22
N SER A 47 -4.97 -5.85 3.92
CA SER A 47 -6.12 -5.69 4.84
C SER A 47 -7.44 -5.75 4.10
N GLN A 48 -8.54 -5.82 4.86
CA GLN A 48 -9.89 -5.80 4.28
C GLN A 48 -10.13 -4.55 3.41
N THR A 49 -9.55 -3.39 3.76
CA THR A 49 -9.63 -2.17 2.94
C THR A 49 -9.10 -2.40 1.52
N VAL A 50 -8.02 -3.16 1.36
CA VAL A 50 -7.44 -3.47 0.04
C VAL A 50 -8.38 -4.37 -0.77
N LEU A 51 -9.02 -5.33 -0.12
CA LEU A 51 -10.02 -6.18 -0.79
C LEU A 51 -11.25 -5.38 -1.22
N ASP A 52 -11.73 -4.50 -0.34
CA ASP A 52 -12.89 -3.64 -0.61
C ASP A 52 -12.61 -2.75 -1.82
N GLU A 53 -11.46 -2.07 -1.87
CA GLU A 53 -11.07 -1.25 -3.02
C GLU A 53 -10.85 -2.10 -4.28
N CYS A 54 -10.21 -3.28 -4.15
CA CYS A 54 -10.00 -4.19 -5.27
C CYS A 54 -11.31 -4.74 -5.85
N SER A 55 -12.38 -4.81 -5.05
CA SER A 55 -13.70 -5.28 -5.48
C SER A 55 -14.45 -4.29 -6.39
N LEU A 56 -14.02 -3.02 -6.40
CA LEU A 56 -14.69 -1.95 -7.13
C LEU A 56 -14.35 -1.92 -8.64
N GLY A 57 -15.22 -1.30 -9.43
CA GLY A 57 -15.01 -1.07 -10.85
C GLY A 57 -15.46 -2.24 -11.74
N ASP A 58 -14.70 -2.52 -12.81
CA ASP A 58 -15.03 -3.57 -13.78
C ASP A 58 -15.02 -4.96 -13.10
N PRO A 59 -16.14 -5.73 -13.14
CA PRO A 59 -16.25 -6.99 -12.40
C PRO A 59 -15.21 -8.05 -12.79
N ALA A 60 -14.81 -8.11 -14.06
CA ALA A 60 -13.81 -9.07 -14.51
C ALA A 60 -12.41 -8.69 -13.99
N MET A 61 -12.10 -7.39 -13.94
CA MET A 61 -10.85 -6.91 -13.33
C MET A 61 -10.85 -7.04 -11.80
N ALA A 62 -11.99 -6.81 -11.15
CA ALA A 62 -12.16 -7.01 -9.72
C ALA A 62 -11.90 -8.47 -9.32
N ALA A 63 -12.52 -9.42 -10.02
CA ALA A 63 -12.28 -10.85 -9.81
C ALA A 63 -10.80 -11.22 -9.90
N LYS A 64 -10.07 -10.69 -10.91
CA LYS A 64 -8.63 -10.94 -11.07
C LYS A 64 -7.80 -10.40 -9.91
N ARG A 65 -8.11 -9.19 -9.42
CA ARG A 65 -7.39 -8.61 -8.27
C ARG A 65 -7.65 -9.39 -6.99
N LEU A 66 -8.89 -9.83 -6.76
CA LEU A 66 -9.22 -10.64 -5.59
C LEU A 66 -8.57 -12.03 -5.64
N GLU A 67 -8.54 -12.67 -6.82
CA GLU A 67 -7.80 -13.93 -7.03
C GLU A 67 -6.31 -13.75 -6.77
N PHE A 68 -5.71 -12.65 -7.25
CA PHE A 68 -4.31 -12.31 -7.01
C PHE A 68 -3.96 -12.15 -5.53
N LEU A 69 -4.90 -11.67 -4.71
CA LEU A 69 -4.72 -11.47 -3.26
C LEU A 69 -5.12 -12.70 -2.42
N ALA A 70 -5.64 -13.77 -3.02
CA ALA A 70 -6.33 -14.85 -2.30
C ALA A 70 -5.46 -15.58 -1.26
N GLU A 71 -4.15 -15.65 -1.49
CA GLU A 71 -3.19 -16.31 -0.59
C GLU A 71 -2.48 -15.33 0.37
N ILE A 72 -2.78 -14.03 0.30
CA ILE A 72 -2.12 -13.02 1.12
C ILE A 72 -2.86 -12.89 2.47
N PRO A 73 -2.17 -13.05 3.60
CA PRO A 73 -2.76 -12.84 4.91
C PRO A 73 -3.33 -11.43 5.12
N LEU A 74 -4.49 -11.35 5.76
CA LEU A 74 -5.15 -10.10 6.11
C LEU A 74 -4.80 -9.67 7.54
N LEU A 75 -4.39 -8.41 7.68
CA LEU A 75 -4.25 -7.73 8.96
C LEU A 75 -5.61 -7.23 9.44
N GLU A 76 -5.80 -7.30 10.75
CA GLU A 76 -7.02 -6.85 11.41
C GLU A 76 -7.12 -5.32 11.44
N LEU A 77 -8.33 -4.81 11.19
CA LEU A 77 -8.67 -3.40 11.32
C LEU A 77 -9.15 -3.12 12.75
N THR A 78 -8.21 -2.88 13.67
CA THR A 78 -8.53 -2.66 15.10
C THR A 78 -9.05 -1.25 15.39
N ASP A 79 -9.55 -1.01 16.60
CA ASP A 79 -9.95 0.32 17.06
C ASP A 79 -8.78 1.32 17.07
N GLU A 80 -7.56 0.85 17.32
CA GLU A 80 -6.33 1.66 17.22
C GLU A 80 -6.08 2.11 15.79
N VAL A 81 -6.28 1.22 14.80
CA VAL A 81 -6.18 1.57 13.37
C VAL A 81 -7.17 2.68 13.04
N ALA A 82 -8.44 2.52 13.44
CA ALA A 82 -9.46 3.52 13.18
C ALA A 82 -9.13 4.87 13.85
N THR A 83 -8.63 4.83 15.09
CA THR A 83 -8.22 6.02 15.85
C THR A 83 -7.10 6.78 15.15
N ILE A 84 -6.06 6.08 14.71
CA ILE A 84 -4.91 6.69 14.03
C ILE A 84 -5.30 7.23 12.65
N ALA A 85 -6.09 6.47 11.88
CA ALA A 85 -6.59 6.92 10.59
C ALA A 85 -7.39 8.23 10.75
N GLN A 86 -8.27 8.30 11.75
CA GLN A 86 -9.03 9.51 12.06
C GLN A 86 -8.12 10.67 12.49
N ALA A 87 -7.04 10.42 13.22
CA ALA A 87 -6.08 11.44 13.61
C ALA A 87 -5.34 12.04 12.39
N LEU A 88 -4.90 11.19 11.46
CA LEU A 88 -4.26 11.62 10.20
C LEU A 88 -5.17 12.53 9.36
N LEU A 89 -6.46 12.20 9.31
CA LEU A 89 -7.49 12.99 8.63
C LEU A 89 -7.79 14.31 9.35
N SER A 90 -7.97 14.27 10.67
CA SER A 90 -8.35 15.43 11.48
C SER A 90 -7.24 16.49 11.52
N LYS A 91 -5.98 16.07 11.51
CA LYS A 91 -4.79 16.94 11.39
C LYS A 91 -4.51 17.39 9.96
N GLN A 92 -5.35 17.01 8.99
CA GLN A 92 -5.20 17.31 7.56
C GLN A 92 -3.80 16.92 7.03
N ILE A 93 -3.27 15.80 7.54
CA ILE A 93 -2.03 15.19 7.02
C ILE A 93 -2.39 14.43 5.76
N ILE A 94 -3.48 13.66 5.84
CA ILE A 94 -4.14 13.03 4.71
C ILE A 94 -5.45 13.79 4.43
N PRO A 95 -5.77 14.15 3.18
CA PRO A 95 -7.04 14.78 2.84
C PRO A 95 -8.23 13.85 3.16
N THR A 96 -9.35 14.41 3.62
CA THR A 96 -10.58 13.63 3.94
C THR A 96 -11.12 12.81 2.77
N LYS A 97 -10.89 13.26 1.53
CA LYS A 97 -11.24 12.51 0.31
C LYS A 97 -10.36 11.29 0.03
N ALA A 98 -9.30 11.10 0.81
CA ALA A 98 -8.33 10.02 0.72
C ALA A 98 -8.32 9.24 2.04
N ALA A 99 -9.51 8.94 2.58
CA ALA A 99 -9.65 8.26 3.87
C ALA A 99 -8.99 6.87 3.86
N ASP A 100 -9.09 6.15 2.74
CA ASP A 100 -8.49 4.82 2.59
C ASP A 100 -6.95 4.87 2.68
N ASP A 101 -6.32 5.93 2.16
CA ASP A 101 -4.87 6.17 2.31
C ASP A 101 -4.47 6.30 3.80
N ALA A 102 -5.31 6.94 4.62
CA ALA A 102 -5.05 7.05 6.05
C ALA A 102 -5.19 5.69 6.76
N ILE A 103 -6.10 4.83 6.31
CA ILE A 103 -6.27 3.47 6.83
C ILE A 103 -5.04 2.62 6.49
N HIS A 104 -4.54 2.66 5.25
CA HIS A 104 -3.34 1.92 4.87
C HIS A 104 -2.12 2.28 5.73
N ILE A 105 -1.90 3.58 5.97
CA ILE A 105 -0.83 4.06 6.86
C ILE A 105 -1.03 3.54 8.29
N ALA A 106 -2.26 3.64 8.81
CA ALA A 106 -2.58 3.25 10.17
C ALA A 106 -2.41 1.74 10.38
N VAL A 107 -2.93 0.90 9.47
CA VAL A 107 -2.78 -0.56 9.52
C VAL A 107 -1.32 -0.94 9.51
N ALA A 108 -0.55 -0.43 8.54
CA ALA A 108 0.87 -0.77 8.43
C ALA A 108 1.65 -0.36 9.68
N SER A 109 1.32 0.79 10.28
CA SER A 109 2.01 1.27 11.48
C SER A 109 1.62 0.49 12.75
N VAL A 110 0.33 0.20 12.94
CA VAL A 110 -0.18 -0.53 14.11
C VAL A 110 0.39 -1.95 14.17
N HIS A 111 0.43 -2.62 13.01
CA HIS A 111 0.99 -3.96 12.86
C HIS A 111 2.50 -3.97 12.67
N GLN A 112 3.16 -2.81 12.78
CA GLN A 112 4.62 -2.64 12.71
C GLN A 112 5.24 -3.23 11.44
N ILE A 113 4.57 -3.02 10.32
CA ILE A 113 5.03 -3.48 9.01
C ILE A 113 6.27 -2.69 8.60
N ASP A 114 7.26 -3.37 8.02
CA ASP A 114 8.51 -2.75 7.59
C ASP A 114 8.29 -1.83 6.37
N PHE A 115 7.56 -2.33 5.36
CA PHE A 115 7.33 -1.63 4.10
C PHE A 115 5.84 -1.50 3.76
N LEU A 116 5.41 -0.29 3.39
CA LEU A 116 4.13 -0.05 2.74
C LEU A 116 4.39 0.19 1.26
N VAL A 117 4.02 -0.78 0.42
CA VAL A 117 4.37 -0.79 -1.01
C VAL A 117 3.24 -0.19 -1.82
N THR A 118 3.47 0.92 -2.52
CA THR A 118 2.44 1.72 -3.20
C THR A 118 2.94 2.46 -4.44
N TRP A 119 2.06 2.69 -5.42
CA TRP A 119 2.27 3.67 -6.49
C TRP A 119 1.49 4.98 -6.29
N ASN A 120 0.78 5.16 -5.16
CA ASN A 120 0.14 6.42 -4.80
C ASN A 120 1.19 7.43 -4.28
N CYS A 121 1.98 7.97 -5.21
CA CYS A 121 2.99 9.00 -4.92
C CYS A 121 2.40 10.38 -4.57
N LYS A 122 1.06 10.52 -4.57
CA LYS A 122 0.39 11.79 -4.30
C LYS A 122 0.11 11.96 -2.81
N HIS A 123 -0.40 10.90 -2.19
CA HIS A 123 -0.89 10.93 -0.82
C HIS A 123 -0.07 10.03 0.12
N LEU A 124 0.39 8.87 -0.36
CA LEU A 124 1.19 7.92 0.42
C LEU A 124 2.69 8.14 0.23
N ALA A 125 3.23 7.80 -0.95
CA ALA A 125 4.66 7.89 -1.28
C ALA A 125 5.08 9.34 -1.63
N ASN A 126 4.66 10.31 -0.82
CA ASN A 126 5.05 11.71 -0.93
C ASN A 126 5.96 12.09 0.25
N PRO A 127 7.28 12.27 0.04
CA PRO A 127 8.23 12.59 1.13
C PRO A 127 7.87 13.87 1.92
N ARG A 128 7.09 14.79 1.33
CA ARG A 128 6.64 16.00 2.02
C ARG A 128 5.64 15.70 3.14
N ASN A 129 4.89 14.60 3.02
CA ASN A 129 3.94 14.16 4.04
C ASN A 129 4.62 13.28 5.09
N TRP A 130 5.71 12.60 4.75
CA TRP A 130 6.39 11.62 5.59
C TRP A 130 6.66 12.11 7.01
N ARG A 131 7.29 13.29 7.16
CA ARG A 131 7.58 13.85 8.50
C ARG A 131 6.30 14.03 9.32
N ARG A 132 5.25 14.59 8.73
CA ARG A 132 3.96 14.81 9.40
C ARG A 132 3.27 13.50 9.77
N ILE A 133 3.33 12.50 8.90
CA ILE A 133 2.83 11.15 9.16
C ILE A 133 3.58 10.53 10.34
N SER A 134 4.91 10.54 10.28
CA SER A 134 5.77 9.99 11.34
C SER A 134 5.55 10.67 12.69
N ASP A 135 5.46 12.00 12.71
CA ASP A 135 5.21 12.77 13.94
C ASP A 135 3.83 12.41 14.53
N CYS A 136 2.79 12.32 13.68
CA CYS A 136 1.46 11.93 14.11
C CYS A 136 1.43 10.52 14.69
N LEU A 137 2.10 9.55 14.06
CA LEU A 137 2.15 8.18 14.55
C LEU A 137 2.93 8.07 15.87
N ALA A 138 3.99 8.86 16.03
CA ALA A 138 4.77 8.92 17.26
C ALA A 138 3.94 9.41 18.46
N GLU A 139 2.95 10.28 18.25
CA GLU A 139 2.00 10.68 19.31
C GLU A 139 1.19 9.49 19.86
N PHE A 140 1.02 8.43 19.06
CA PHE A 140 0.35 7.17 19.44
C PHE A 140 1.34 6.05 19.81
N ASN A 141 2.64 6.35 19.94
CA ASN A 141 3.73 5.39 20.17
C ASN A 141 3.96 4.38 19.04
N TYR A 142 3.55 4.71 17.81
CA TYR A 142 3.81 3.89 16.62
C TYR A 142 4.90 4.51 15.74
N ARG A 143 5.55 3.66 14.95
CA ARG A 143 6.51 4.06 13.92
C ARG A 143 5.86 3.95 12.55
N ALA A 144 6.22 4.86 11.66
CA ALA A 144 5.80 4.80 10.27
C ALA A 144 6.58 3.70 9.52
N SER A 145 5.87 2.83 8.81
CA SER A 145 6.45 1.90 7.83
C SER A 145 7.12 2.65 6.70
N VAL A 146 8.24 2.16 6.17
CA VAL A 146 8.88 2.76 4.99
C VAL A 146 7.90 2.71 3.83
N ILE A 147 7.45 3.87 3.35
CA ILE A 147 6.55 3.94 2.19
C ILE A 147 7.40 3.99 0.93
N CYS A 148 7.26 2.99 0.08
CA CYS A 148 8.09 2.81 -1.10
C CYS A 148 7.26 2.29 -2.29
N THR A 149 7.83 2.40 -3.48
CA THR A 149 7.31 1.78 -4.70
C THR A 149 7.94 0.39 -4.89
N PRO A 150 7.36 -0.47 -5.74
CA PRO A 150 8.02 -1.70 -6.15
C PRO A 150 9.42 -1.46 -6.74
N GLU A 151 9.63 -0.34 -7.43
CA GLU A 151 10.93 0.04 -7.99
C GLU A 151 11.99 0.23 -6.90
N ASP A 152 11.64 0.86 -5.78
CA ASP A 152 12.55 1.06 -4.65
C ASP A 152 12.93 -0.26 -3.95
N LEU A 153 12.14 -1.32 -4.15
CA LEU A 153 12.39 -2.64 -3.59
C LEU A 153 13.10 -3.58 -4.56
N LEU A 154 13.25 -3.20 -5.83
CA LEU A 154 14.12 -3.92 -6.75
C LEU A 154 15.56 -3.70 -6.29
N GLY A 155 16.22 -4.77 -5.84
CA GLY A 155 17.65 -4.71 -5.56
C GLY A 155 18.42 -4.21 -6.78
N ASP A 156 19.55 -3.51 -6.58
CA ASP A 156 20.45 -3.19 -7.68
C ASP A 156 20.95 -4.51 -8.30
N ASP A 157 20.58 -4.75 -9.56
CA ASP A 157 21.24 -5.76 -10.39
C ASP A 157 22.74 -5.41 -10.44
N ASN A 158 23.53 -6.16 -9.69
CA ASN A 158 25.00 -6.04 -9.67
C ASN A 158 25.61 -6.65 -10.94
#